data_AF-A0A969NED6-F1
#
_entry.id   AF-A0A969NED6-F1
#
_cell.length_a   1.000
_cell.length_b   1.000
_cell.length_c   1.000
_cell.angle_alpha   90.00
_cell.angle_beta   90.00
_cell.angle_gamma   90.00
#
_symmetry.space_group_name_H-M   'P 1'
#
loop_
_entity.id
_entity.type
_entity.pdbx_description
1 polymer ?
#
loop_
_entity_poly.entity_id
_entity_poly.type
_entity_poly.pdbx_seq_one_letter_code
_entity_poly.pdbx_strand_id
1 'polypeptide(L)'
;MGSSADPSGPWYEAALPEREAFCMRDVSHQCLAGEYLGLHEQNLNMMKLFASNISESKDWCTYWEINRYNQPAPVDYRNDKEFWYNLPANFDVLQACYRLYKISGDVTYIKDPVFLNFYKKTVNEYIDSWQLHPEQLYTRDRFLNTPDPINMNDYFHIARGLPSYIESSPALEVGADLIASLYAGLNTYANILELNGEIDSAIVYRQRAKEYITLLEKDWWDESQQTYYSFKHY
;
A
#
# COMPACT_ATOMS: atom_id res chain seq x y z
N MET A 1 -6.66 15.24 16.16
CA MET A 1 -5.74 16.08 15.36
C MET A 1 -4.43 16.15 16.11
N GLY A 2 -3.31 15.96 15.41
CA GLY A 2 -1.98 16.16 15.96
C GLY A 2 -1.70 17.62 16.30
N SER A 3 -0.71 17.85 17.15
CA SER A 3 -0.23 19.20 17.42
C SER A 3 0.58 19.71 16.24
N SER A 4 0.45 20.98 15.86
CA SER A 4 1.31 21.59 14.83
C SER A 4 2.79 21.68 15.26
N ALA A 5 3.09 21.43 16.53
CA ALA A 5 4.44 21.35 17.07
C ALA A 5 5.02 19.91 17.05
N ASP A 6 4.23 18.91 16.65
CA ASP A 6 4.71 17.55 16.55
C ASP A 6 5.77 17.42 15.43
N PRO A 7 6.87 16.68 15.63
CA PRO A 7 7.91 16.52 14.61
C PRO A 7 7.43 15.92 13.28
N SER A 8 6.32 15.18 13.30
CA SER A 8 5.66 14.66 12.09
C SER A 8 4.98 15.73 11.25
N GLY A 9 4.92 16.99 11.68
CA GLY A 9 4.19 18.04 10.97
C GLY A 9 2.67 17.93 11.16
N PRO A 10 1.84 18.50 10.27
CA PRO A 10 0.38 18.37 10.39
C PRO A 10 -0.08 16.92 10.18
N TRP A 11 -0.80 16.35 11.13
CA TRP A 11 -1.34 14.99 11.04
C TRP A 11 -2.67 14.84 11.78
N TYR A 12 -3.36 13.73 11.56
CA TYR A 12 -4.48 13.29 12.40
C TYR A 12 -4.31 11.81 12.74
N GLU A 13 -4.79 11.41 13.91
CA GLU A 13 -4.71 10.01 14.34
C GLU A 13 -5.55 9.15 13.41
N ALA A 14 -4.88 8.17 12.82
CA ALA A 14 -5.44 7.24 11.85
C ALA A 14 -4.74 5.90 12.06
N ALA A 15 -4.80 5.42 13.28
CA ALA A 15 -4.26 4.13 13.73
C ALA A 15 -5.18 3.61 14.83
N LEU A 16 -4.83 2.48 15.45
CA LEU A 16 -5.54 2.05 16.67
C LEU A 16 -5.50 3.17 17.73
N PRO A 17 -6.57 3.35 18.52
CA PRO A 17 -6.64 4.42 19.51
C PRO A 17 -5.43 4.44 20.46
N GLU A 18 -5.03 5.65 20.86
CA GLU A 18 -3.96 5.92 21.83
C GLU A 18 -2.55 5.59 21.33
N ARG A 19 -2.38 5.25 20.05
CA ARG A 19 -1.05 5.04 19.45
C ARG A 19 -0.32 6.35 19.17
N GLU A 20 -1.03 7.48 19.13
CA GLU A 20 -0.48 8.78 18.71
C GLU A 20 0.25 8.68 17.35
N ALA A 21 -0.36 7.94 16.41
CA ALA A 21 0.23 7.57 15.14
C ALA A 21 -0.80 7.56 14.01
N PHE A 22 -0.30 7.40 12.79
CA PHE A 22 -1.11 7.24 11.58
C PHE A 22 -0.57 6.09 10.72
N CYS A 23 -1.48 5.20 10.32
CA CYS A 23 -1.27 3.99 9.54
C CYS A 23 -1.54 4.25 8.06
N MET A 24 -0.67 3.74 7.19
CA MET A 24 -0.81 3.94 5.75
C MET A 24 -2.13 3.39 5.20
N ARG A 25 -2.65 2.29 5.75
CA ARG A 25 -3.98 1.73 5.39
C ARG A 25 -5.07 2.71 5.77
N ASP A 26 -5.15 3.07 7.04
CA ASP A 26 -6.24 3.86 7.60
C ASP A 26 -6.23 5.28 7.01
N VAL A 27 -5.07 5.92 6.85
CA VAL A 27 -4.94 7.21 6.16
C VAL A 27 -5.43 7.11 4.72
N SER A 28 -5.05 6.06 3.98
CA SER A 28 -5.49 5.88 2.59
C SER A 28 -7.00 5.72 2.44
N HIS A 29 -7.67 5.20 3.47
CA HIS A 29 -9.12 4.94 3.46
C HIS A 29 -9.93 6.12 4.04
N GLN A 30 -9.32 6.92 4.92
CA GLN A 30 -9.97 8.06 5.57
C GLN A 30 -9.70 9.41 4.88
N CYS A 31 -8.64 9.51 4.07
CA CYS A 31 -8.15 10.79 3.54
C CYS A 31 -9.21 11.61 2.80
N LEU A 32 -10.15 10.98 2.08
CA LEU A 32 -11.20 11.72 1.37
C LEU A 32 -12.17 12.41 2.33
N ALA A 33 -12.55 11.75 3.43
CA ALA A 33 -13.35 12.39 4.47
C ALA A 33 -12.55 13.52 5.12
N GLY A 34 -11.27 13.30 5.40
CA GLY A 34 -10.36 14.35 5.88
C GLY A 34 -10.32 15.55 4.94
N GLU A 35 -10.26 15.33 3.63
CA GLU A 35 -10.22 16.37 2.61
C GLU A 35 -11.50 17.24 2.64
N TYR A 36 -12.68 16.61 2.72
CA TYR A 36 -13.95 17.32 2.86
C TYR A 36 -14.09 18.08 4.19
N LEU A 37 -13.37 17.67 5.23
CA LEU A 37 -13.33 18.34 6.53
C LEU A 37 -12.27 19.46 6.58
N GLY A 38 -11.58 19.74 5.47
CA GLY A 38 -10.56 20.79 5.39
C GLY A 38 -9.18 20.37 5.90
N LEU A 39 -8.92 19.06 6.06
CA LEU A 39 -7.66 18.50 6.56
C LEU A 39 -6.60 18.35 5.44
N HIS A 40 -6.54 19.32 4.53
CA HIS A 40 -5.72 19.29 3.32
C HIS A 40 -4.23 19.14 3.62
N GLU A 41 -3.72 19.97 4.54
CA GLU A 41 -2.30 19.97 4.91
C GLU A 41 -1.90 18.65 5.59
N GLN A 42 -2.80 18.08 6.40
CA GLN A 42 -2.56 16.81 7.08
C GLN A 42 -2.53 15.66 6.09
N ASN A 43 -3.48 15.61 5.15
CA ASN A 43 -3.49 14.62 4.08
C ASN A 43 -2.20 14.68 3.28
N LEU A 44 -1.81 15.87 2.80
CA LEU A 44 -0.61 16.03 1.99
C LEU A 44 0.65 15.63 2.76
N ASN A 45 0.77 16.09 4.00
CA ASN A 45 1.92 15.79 4.85
C ASN A 45 2.05 14.28 5.15
N MET A 46 0.99 13.63 5.64
CA MET A 46 1.03 12.21 5.96
C MET A 46 1.31 11.33 4.74
N MET A 47 0.66 11.63 3.59
CA MET A 47 0.94 10.91 2.34
C MET A 47 2.39 11.08 1.90
N LYS A 48 2.94 12.30 2.01
CA LYS A 48 4.33 12.59 1.62
C LYS A 48 5.33 11.88 2.53
N LEU A 49 5.03 11.75 3.84
CA LEU A 49 5.85 10.99 4.78
C LEU A 49 5.88 9.49 4.44
N PHE A 50 4.76 8.90 4.05
CA PHE A 50 4.77 7.53 3.53
C PHE A 50 5.57 7.44 2.23
N ALA A 51 5.33 8.33 1.27
CA ALA A 51 6.04 8.32 -0.01
C ALA A 51 7.56 8.51 0.14
N SER A 52 8.02 9.35 1.08
CA SER A 52 9.44 9.61 1.31
C SER A 52 10.20 8.46 1.96
N ASN A 53 9.49 7.55 2.64
CA ASN A 53 10.12 6.47 3.41
C ASN A 53 10.22 5.15 2.65
N ILE A 54 9.78 5.07 1.40
CA ILE A 54 10.03 3.89 0.55
C ILE A 54 11.53 3.67 0.34
N SER A 55 12.03 2.45 0.55
CA SER A 55 13.46 2.15 0.37
C SER A 55 13.72 0.70 -0.02
N GLU A 56 14.88 0.48 -0.65
CA GLU A 56 15.39 -0.86 -0.96
C GLU A 56 15.61 -1.70 0.30
N SER A 57 16.10 -1.10 1.38
CA SER A 57 16.34 -1.81 2.64
C SER A 57 15.09 -2.48 3.21
N LYS A 58 13.91 -1.90 2.96
CA LYS A 58 12.58 -2.39 3.33
C LYS A 58 11.92 -3.22 2.22
N ASP A 59 12.68 -3.66 1.23
CA ASP A 59 12.18 -4.41 0.08
C ASP A 59 11.05 -3.63 -0.64
N TRP A 60 11.29 -2.31 -0.79
CA TRP A 60 10.43 -1.31 -1.40
C TRP A 60 9.06 -1.12 -0.71
N CYS A 61 8.94 -1.54 0.55
CA CYS A 61 7.90 -1.06 1.45
C CYS A 61 8.22 0.36 1.95
N THR A 62 7.19 1.05 2.44
CA THR A 62 7.34 2.20 3.34
C THR A 62 7.06 1.79 4.80
N TYR A 63 6.91 2.74 5.72
CA TYR A 63 6.46 2.44 7.08
C TYR A 63 4.97 2.15 7.12
N TRP A 64 4.60 1.11 7.86
CA TRP A 64 3.19 0.77 8.10
C TRP A 64 2.49 1.86 8.92
N GLU A 65 3.12 2.30 10.01
CA GLU A 65 2.66 3.38 10.87
C GLU A 65 3.81 4.36 11.15
N ILE A 66 3.47 5.66 11.20
CA ILE A 66 4.38 6.73 11.60
C ILE A 66 3.76 7.43 12.82
N ASN A 67 4.55 7.61 13.88
CA ASN A 67 4.11 8.27 15.10
C ASN A 67 4.24 9.80 15.02
N ARG A 68 3.68 10.49 16.02
CA ARG A 68 3.77 11.96 16.15
C ARG A 68 5.19 12.51 16.10
N TYR A 69 6.21 11.71 16.45
CA TYR A 69 7.62 12.09 16.44
C TYR A 69 8.32 11.89 15.09
N ASN A 70 7.57 11.59 14.02
CA ASN A 70 8.10 11.29 12.69
C ASN A 70 9.04 10.06 12.66
N GLN A 71 8.67 9.03 13.43
CA GLN A 71 9.39 7.78 13.51
C GLN A 71 8.44 6.63 13.18
N PRO A 72 8.93 5.50 12.63
CA PRO A 72 8.08 4.32 12.50
C PRO A 72 7.55 3.90 13.87
N ALA A 73 6.27 3.56 13.96
CA ALA A 73 5.67 3.18 15.23
C ALA A 73 6.32 1.89 15.77
N PRO A 74 6.91 1.90 17.00
CA PRO A 74 7.66 0.74 17.51
C PRO A 74 6.86 -0.55 17.66
N VAL A 75 5.53 -0.43 17.78
CA VAL A 75 4.62 -1.59 17.85
C VAL A 75 4.64 -2.41 16.56
N ASP A 76 4.88 -1.76 15.42
CA ASP A 76 4.83 -2.36 14.09
C ASP A 76 6.21 -2.41 13.42
N TYR A 77 7.26 -1.94 14.09
CA TYR A 77 8.59 -1.81 13.49
C TYR A 77 9.73 -2.04 14.50
N ARG A 78 10.56 -3.06 14.25
CA ARG A 78 11.83 -3.30 14.95
C ARG A 78 13.01 -2.77 14.15
N ASN A 79 13.06 -3.07 12.86
CA ASN A 79 14.06 -2.61 11.90
C ASN A 79 13.58 -2.87 10.46
N ASP A 80 14.37 -2.45 9.46
CA ASP A 80 14.07 -2.60 8.03
C ASP A 80 13.93 -4.06 7.55
N LYS A 81 14.24 -5.06 8.39
CA LYS A 81 14.04 -6.49 8.10
C LYS A 81 12.93 -7.16 8.92
N GLU A 82 12.43 -6.49 9.95
CA GLU A 82 11.49 -7.04 10.92
C GLU A 82 10.45 -5.97 11.27
N PHE A 83 9.36 -5.94 10.49
CA PHE A 83 8.25 -5.00 10.65
C PHE A 83 6.96 -5.59 10.10
N TRP A 84 5.84 -5.13 10.64
CA TRP A 84 4.49 -5.46 10.16
C TRP A 84 4.25 -4.82 8.80
N TYR A 85 3.72 -5.58 7.84
CA TYR A 85 3.34 -4.99 6.56
C TYR A 85 2.31 -5.82 5.79
N ASN A 86 1.23 -5.18 5.35
CA ASN A 86 0.28 -5.77 4.42
C ASN A 86 0.58 -5.32 2.99
N LEU A 87 0.69 -6.29 2.08
CA LEU A 87 1.09 -6.08 0.70
C LEU A 87 0.16 -5.18 -0.14
N PRO A 88 -1.16 -5.07 0.13
CA PRO A 88 -2.03 -4.13 -0.59
C PRO A 88 -1.65 -2.64 -0.38
N ALA A 89 -0.97 -2.31 0.72
CA ALA A 89 -0.96 -0.96 1.25
C ALA A 89 -0.22 0.08 0.40
N ASN A 90 0.84 -0.30 -0.32
CA ASN A 90 1.52 0.61 -1.24
C ASN A 90 0.56 1.13 -2.33
N PHE A 91 -0.26 0.22 -2.87
CA PHE A 91 -1.23 0.55 -3.90
C PHE A 91 -2.36 1.41 -3.36
N ASP A 92 -2.75 1.24 -2.09
CA ASP A 92 -3.74 2.07 -1.43
C ASP A 92 -3.27 3.53 -1.27
N VAL A 93 -2.01 3.74 -0.86
CA VAL A 93 -1.42 5.10 -0.78
C VAL A 93 -1.37 5.75 -2.16
N LEU A 94 -0.95 5.00 -3.19
CA LEU A 94 -0.93 5.47 -4.57
C LEU A 94 -2.32 5.89 -5.04
N GLN A 95 -3.33 5.04 -4.82
CA GLN A 95 -4.72 5.33 -5.17
C GLN A 95 -5.30 6.51 -4.37
N ALA A 96 -4.98 6.60 -3.08
CA ALA A 96 -5.40 7.70 -2.23
C ALA A 96 -4.86 9.05 -2.72
N CYS A 97 -3.57 9.12 -3.04
CA CYS A 97 -2.97 10.34 -3.60
C CYS A 97 -3.65 10.79 -4.90
N TYR A 98 -3.92 9.85 -5.82
CA TYR A 98 -4.63 10.18 -7.05
C TYR A 98 -6.06 10.66 -6.80
N ARG A 99 -6.80 10.02 -5.89
CA ARG A 99 -8.16 10.46 -5.52
C ARG A 99 -8.16 11.83 -4.85
N LEU A 100 -7.18 12.12 -3.99
CA LEU A 100 -6.98 13.44 -3.40
C LEU A 100 -6.74 14.49 -4.48
N TYR A 101 -5.82 14.25 -5.43
CA TYR A 101 -5.64 15.12 -6.60
C TYR A 101 -6.95 15.36 -7.36
N LYS A 102 -7.73 14.30 -7.62
CA LYS A 102 -8.99 14.41 -8.36
C LYS A 102 -10.03 15.28 -7.67
N ILE A 103 -10.03 15.32 -6.34
CA ILE A 103 -11.00 16.08 -5.54
C ILE A 103 -10.50 17.50 -5.23
N SER A 104 -9.24 17.66 -4.87
CA SER A 104 -8.67 18.95 -4.44
C SER A 104 -8.11 19.77 -5.60
N GLY A 105 -7.72 19.13 -6.70
CA GLY A 105 -6.96 19.74 -7.78
C GLY A 105 -5.48 20.00 -7.43
N ASP A 106 -5.01 19.57 -6.25
CA ASP A 106 -3.62 19.76 -5.84
C ASP A 106 -2.69 18.88 -6.68
N VAL A 107 -2.02 19.51 -7.64
CA VAL A 107 -1.09 18.86 -8.57
C VAL A 107 0.14 18.29 -7.88
N THR A 108 0.41 18.63 -6.61
CA THR A 108 1.54 18.11 -5.84
C THR A 108 1.52 16.58 -5.83
N TYR A 109 0.35 15.96 -5.61
CA TYR A 109 0.20 14.51 -5.61
C TYR A 109 0.61 13.84 -6.93
N ILE A 110 0.60 14.54 -8.07
CA ILE A 110 0.91 13.94 -9.38
C ILE A 110 2.16 14.53 -10.05
N LYS A 111 2.83 15.50 -9.41
CA LYS A 111 4.02 16.17 -9.95
C LYS A 111 5.21 16.23 -8.99
N ASP A 112 4.99 16.09 -7.68
CA ASP A 112 6.09 16.11 -6.72
C ASP A 112 6.99 14.88 -6.93
N PRO A 113 8.32 15.06 -7.05
CA PRO A 113 9.25 13.96 -7.28
C PRO A 113 9.21 12.86 -6.22
N VAL A 114 8.86 13.20 -4.96
CA VAL A 114 8.74 12.20 -3.87
C VAL A 114 7.61 11.23 -4.16
N PHE A 115 6.46 11.76 -4.56
CA PHE A 115 5.29 10.95 -4.95
C PHE A 115 5.54 10.15 -6.22
N LEU A 116 6.10 10.78 -7.26
CA LEU A 116 6.41 10.10 -8.51
C LEU A 116 7.41 8.96 -8.33
N ASN A 117 8.43 9.14 -7.47
CA ASN A 117 9.35 8.08 -7.11
C ASN A 117 8.63 6.94 -6.38
N PHE A 118 7.81 7.26 -5.36
CA PHE A 118 7.02 6.25 -4.65
C PHE A 118 6.15 5.43 -5.61
N TYR A 119 5.39 6.07 -6.50
CA TYR A 119 4.51 5.36 -7.43
C TYR A 119 5.28 4.44 -8.37
N LYS A 120 6.38 4.94 -8.95
CA LYS A 120 7.22 4.16 -9.84
C LYS A 120 7.79 2.93 -9.13
N LYS A 121 8.27 3.07 -7.90
CA LYS A 121 8.79 1.96 -7.09
C LYS A 121 7.69 0.96 -6.73
N THR A 122 6.50 1.44 -6.37
CA THR A 122 5.33 0.61 -6.06
C THR A 122 4.92 -0.30 -7.21
N VAL A 123 4.90 0.18 -8.46
CA VAL A 123 4.43 -0.61 -9.61
C VAL A 123 5.51 -1.42 -10.34
N ASN A 124 6.77 -1.28 -9.92
CA ASN A 124 7.89 -2.01 -10.50
C ASN A 124 8.61 -2.81 -9.40
N GLU A 125 9.62 -2.22 -8.75
CA GLU A 125 10.51 -2.94 -7.84
C GLU A 125 9.79 -3.58 -6.65
N TYR A 126 8.72 -2.96 -6.15
CA TYR A 126 7.89 -3.56 -5.12
C TYR A 126 7.15 -4.83 -5.59
N ILE A 127 6.61 -4.82 -6.82
CA ILE A 127 5.98 -6.02 -7.38
C ILE A 127 7.03 -7.13 -7.56
N ASP A 128 8.23 -6.78 -8.03
CA ASP A 128 9.32 -7.74 -8.22
C ASP A 128 9.79 -8.34 -6.88
N SER A 129 10.07 -7.50 -5.88
CA SER A 129 10.59 -7.93 -4.58
C SER A 129 9.63 -8.82 -3.79
N TRP A 130 8.33 -8.71 -4.03
CA TRP A 130 7.31 -9.49 -3.34
C TRP A 130 6.67 -10.58 -4.21
N GLN A 131 7.21 -10.82 -5.40
CA GLN A 131 6.72 -11.81 -6.37
C GLN A 131 5.22 -11.66 -6.65
N LEU A 132 4.80 -10.42 -6.92
CA LEU A 132 3.39 -10.06 -7.14
C LEU A 132 2.97 -10.07 -8.61
N HIS A 133 3.78 -10.64 -9.50
CA HIS A 133 3.40 -10.83 -10.90
C HIS A 133 2.30 -11.90 -11.02
N PRO A 134 1.38 -11.79 -12.00
CA PRO A 134 0.25 -12.69 -12.16
C PRO A 134 0.61 -14.18 -12.11
N GLU A 135 1.73 -14.58 -12.73
CA GLU A 135 2.22 -15.95 -12.79
C GLU A 135 2.85 -16.47 -11.48
N GLN A 136 3.22 -15.58 -10.57
CA GLN A 136 3.85 -15.91 -9.30
C GLN A 136 2.89 -15.85 -8.12
N LEU A 137 1.78 -15.12 -8.23
CA LEU A 137 0.86 -14.87 -7.11
C LEU A 137 0.49 -16.15 -6.34
N TYR A 138 0.14 -17.23 -7.04
CA TYR A 138 -0.29 -18.49 -6.43
C TYR A 138 0.83 -19.46 -6.05
N THR A 139 2.10 -19.11 -6.32
CA THR A 139 3.26 -19.98 -6.07
C THR A 139 4.35 -19.31 -5.23
N ARG A 140 4.17 -18.03 -4.90
CA ARG A 140 5.08 -17.25 -4.06
C ARG A 140 5.12 -17.81 -2.63
N ASP A 141 6.29 -17.75 -1.99
CA ASP A 141 6.40 -18.12 -0.59
C ASP A 141 5.65 -17.14 0.32
N ARG A 142 5.00 -17.67 1.36
CA ARG A 142 4.32 -16.84 2.36
C ARG A 142 5.27 -15.88 3.09
N PHE A 143 6.48 -16.33 3.37
CA PHE A 143 7.46 -15.65 4.21
C PHE A 143 8.62 -15.04 3.41
N LEU A 144 8.33 -14.51 2.21
CA LEU A 144 9.32 -13.79 1.41
C LEU A 144 9.98 -12.65 2.20
N ASN A 145 11.27 -12.44 1.92
CA ASN A 145 12.10 -11.38 2.50
C ASN A 145 12.21 -11.42 4.04
N THR A 146 11.80 -12.50 4.71
CA THR A 146 11.96 -12.67 6.16
C THR A 146 13.35 -13.22 6.53
N PRO A 147 13.83 -13.06 7.78
CA PRO A 147 15.09 -13.65 8.20
C PRO A 147 15.10 -15.19 8.10
N ASP A 148 16.25 -15.74 7.71
CA ASP A 148 16.51 -17.19 7.62
C ASP A 148 17.53 -17.61 8.71
N PRO A 149 17.17 -18.52 9.65
CA PRO A 149 15.91 -19.25 9.74
C PRO A 149 14.73 -18.42 10.26
N ILE A 150 13.53 -18.76 9.80
CA ILE A 150 12.28 -18.13 10.24
C ILE A 150 11.95 -18.59 11.66
N ASN A 151 11.75 -17.65 12.58
CA ASN A 151 11.20 -17.92 13.90
C ASN A 151 9.68 -17.72 13.90
N MET A 152 8.94 -18.83 13.84
CA MET A 152 7.46 -18.80 13.84
C MET A 152 6.84 -18.23 15.12
N ASN A 153 7.61 -18.06 16.19
CA ASN A 153 7.16 -17.42 17.43
C ASN A 153 7.53 -15.93 17.48
N ASP A 154 8.32 -15.42 16.52
CA ASP A 154 8.61 -13.99 16.43
C ASP A 154 7.52 -13.28 15.62
N TYR A 155 6.87 -12.32 16.26
CA TYR A 155 5.79 -11.52 15.69
C TYR A 155 6.16 -10.88 14.34
N PHE A 156 7.37 -10.31 14.22
CA PHE A 156 7.77 -9.60 13.01
C PHE A 156 8.22 -10.54 11.89
N HIS A 157 8.61 -11.77 12.20
CA HIS A 157 8.91 -12.77 11.17
C HIS A 157 7.63 -13.25 10.47
N ILE A 158 6.50 -13.35 11.19
CA ILE A 158 5.23 -13.84 10.64
C ILE A 158 4.33 -12.72 10.07
N ALA A 159 4.50 -11.48 10.55
CA ALA A 159 3.72 -10.31 10.17
C ALA A 159 4.24 -9.58 8.93
N ARG A 160 5.37 -10.01 8.38
CA ARG A 160 5.99 -9.36 7.25
C ARG A 160 5.41 -9.89 5.94
N GLY A 161 4.99 -8.98 5.05
CA GLY A 161 4.46 -9.32 3.74
C GLY A 161 3.12 -10.07 3.77
N LEU A 162 2.19 -9.64 4.63
CA LEU A 162 0.84 -10.20 4.71
C LEU A 162 0.10 -10.00 3.37
N PRO A 163 -0.38 -11.05 2.70
CA PRO A 163 -1.00 -10.95 1.37
C PRO A 163 -2.43 -10.39 1.35
N SER A 164 -2.90 -9.85 2.46
CA SER A 164 -4.27 -9.38 2.61
C SER A 164 -4.37 -8.57 3.89
N TYR A 165 -5.42 -7.77 4.02
CA TYR A 165 -5.87 -7.23 5.30
C TYR A 165 -6.63 -8.26 6.15
N ILE A 166 -6.83 -9.49 5.65
CA ILE A 166 -7.34 -10.61 6.44
C ILE A 166 -6.21 -11.17 7.30
N GLU A 167 -6.03 -10.56 8.47
CA GLU A 167 -4.97 -10.86 9.42
C GLU A 167 -5.26 -12.12 10.27
N SER A 168 -6.49 -12.62 10.25
CA SER A 168 -6.92 -13.80 11.01
C SER A 168 -6.55 -15.14 10.38
N SER A 169 -6.00 -15.14 9.16
CA SER A 169 -5.63 -16.36 8.42
C SER A 169 -4.11 -16.43 8.22
N PRO A 170 -3.36 -17.06 9.15
CA PRO A 170 -1.89 -17.03 9.13
C PRO A 170 -1.26 -17.76 7.94
N ALA A 171 -1.97 -18.72 7.33
CA ALA A 171 -1.53 -19.51 6.18
C ALA A 171 -1.94 -18.90 4.83
N LEU A 172 -2.52 -17.69 4.82
CA LEU A 172 -2.99 -17.07 3.59
C LEU A 172 -1.81 -16.68 2.69
N GLU A 173 -1.80 -17.13 1.44
CA GLU A 173 -0.74 -16.81 0.46
C GLU A 173 -1.13 -15.65 -0.47
N VAL A 174 -2.42 -15.51 -0.79
CA VAL A 174 -2.98 -14.40 -1.59
C VAL A 174 -4.40 -14.12 -1.10
N GLY A 175 -4.74 -12.85 -0.86
CA GLY A 175 -6.13 -12.40 -0.71
C GLY A 175 -6.64 -11.73 -1.99
N ALA A 176 -7.96 -11.73 -2.20
CA ALA A 176 -8.57 -11.04 -3.34
C ALA A 176 -8.31 -9.52 -3.32
N ASP A 177 -8.22 -8.95 -2.11
CA ASP A 177 -7.91 -7.54 -1.89
C ASP A 177 -6.52 -7.16 -2.39
N LEU A 178 -5.52 -8.04 -2.29
CA LEU A 178 -4.21 -7.81 -2.88
C LEU A 178 -4.28 -7.76 -4.41
N ILE A 179 -4.98 -8.70 -5.04
CA ILE A 179 -5.13 -8.73 -6.51
C ILE A 179 -5.90 -7.48 -6.99
N ALA A 180 -6.97 -7.11 -6.28
CA ALA A 180 -7.75 -5.91 -6.58
C ALA A 180 -6.90 -4.63 -6.43
N SER A 181 -6.06 -4.58 -5.40
CA SER A 181 -5.17 -3.44 -5.16
C SER A 181 -4.07 -3.33 -6.22
N LEU A 182 -3.52 -4.45 -6.70
CA LEU A 182 -2.60 -4.48 -7.84
C LEU A 182 -3.26 -3.92 -9.11
N TYR A 183 -4.45 -4.41 -9.45
CA TYR A 183 -5.24 -3.92 -10.59
C TYR A 183 -5.49 -2.40 -10.50
N ALA A 184 -5.97 -1.93 -9.35
CA ALA A 184 -6.33 -0.53 -9.16
C ALA A 184 -5.10 0.39 -9.08
N GLY A 185 -4.01 -0.07 -8.45
CA GLY A 185 -2.74 0.63 -8.37
C GLY A 185 -2.09 0.83 -9.74
N LEU A 186 -2.03 -0.22 -10.57
CA LEU A 186 -1.48 -0.14 -11.93
C LEU A 186 -2.29 0.79 -12.83
N ASN A 187 -3.63 0.70 -12.79
CA ASN A 187 -4.49 1.63 -13.53
C ASN A 187 -4.32 3.08 -13.06
N THR A 188 -4.16 3.28 -11.76
CA THR A 188 -3.96 4.62 -11.20
C THR A 188 -2.63 5.20 -11.66
N TYR A 189 -1.55 4.41 -11.64
CA TYR A 189 -0.26 4.84 -12.15
C TYR A 189 -0.32 5.18 -13.64
N ALA A 190 -1.03 4.38 -14.43
CA ALA A 190 -1.26 4.70 -15.84
C ALA A 190 -2.00 6.04 -16.04
N ASN A 191 -3.02 6.34 -15.23
CA ASN A 191 -3.69 7.64 -15.29
C ASN A 191 -2.74 8.79 -14.96
N ILE A 192 -1.85 8.62 -13.97
CA ILE A 192 -0.84 9.63 -13.61
C ILE A 192 0.16 9.84 -14.75
N LEU A 193 0.61 8.76 -15.40
CA LEU A 193 1.47 8.82 -16.58
C LEU A 193 0.79 9.61 -17.71
N GLU A 194 -0.49 9.34 -18.00
CA GLU A 194 -1.24 10.08 -19.02
C GLU A 194 -1.33 11.58 -18.71
N LEU A 195 -1.60 11.93 -17.46
CA LEU A 195 -1.65 13.33 -17.01
C LEU A 195 -0.29 14.05 -17.11
N ASN A 196 0.80 13.29 -17.08
CA ASN A 196 2.16 13.78 -17.26
C ASN A 196 2.68 13.63 -18.70
N GLY A 197 1.82 13.21 -19.65
CA GLY A 197 2.15 13.12 -21.07
C GLY A 197 2.86 11.83 -21.49
N GLU A 198 3.01 10.85 -20.60
CA GLU A 198 3.67 9.56 -20.82
C GLU A 198 2.69 8.49 -21.34
N ILE A 199 2.04 8.76 -22.47
CA ILE A 199 0.94 7.93 -23.01
C ILE A 199 1.37 6.48 -23.30
N ASP A 200 2.52 6.28 -23.93
CA ASP A 200 2.99 4.93 -24.30
C ASP A 200 3.26 4.08 -23.05
N SER A 201 3.89 4.66 -22.04
CA SER A 201 4.11 4.02 -20.73
C SER A 201 2.77 3.65 -20.07
N ALA A 202 1.78 4.55 -20.11
CA ALA A 202 0.47 4.30 -19.53
C ALA A 202 -0.24 3.09 -20.15
N ILE A 203 -0.15 2.92 -21.48
CA ILE A 203 -0.73 1.77 -22.19
C ILE A 203 -0.15 0.45 -21.66
N VAL A 204 1.17 0.40 -21.42
CA VAL A 204 1.85 -0.79 -20.87
C VAL A 204 1.29 -1.15 -19.49
N TYR A 205 1.18 -0.18 -18.58
CA TYR A 205 0.67 -0.45 -17.23
C TYR A 205 -0.83 -0.79 -17.22
N ARG A 206 -1.64 -0.19 -18.09
CA ARG A 206 -3.05 -0.59 -18.27
C ARG A 206 -3.15 -2.04 -18.76
N GLN A 207 -2.28 -2.44 -19.69
CA GLN A 207 -2.30 -3.81 -20.19
C GLN A 207 -1.92 -4.82 -19.10
N ARG A 208 -0.88 -4.52 -18.31
CA ARG A 208 -0.51 -5.34 -17.15
C ARG A 208 -1.63 -5.39 -16.10
N ALA A 209 -2.31 -4.28 -15.83
CA ALA A 209 -3.46 -4.26 -14.93
C ALA A 209 -4.55 -5.27 -15.37
N LYS A 210 -4.80 -5.40 -16.68
CA LYS A 210 -5.82 -6.34 -17.20
C LYS A 210 -5.53 -7.81 -16.84
N GLU A 211 -4.28 -8.18 -16.62
CA GLU A 211 -3.92 -9.55 -16.22
C GLU A 211 -4.47 -9.87 -14.83
N TYR A 212 -4.40 -8.91 -13.90
CA TYR A 212 -4.92 -9.06 -12.54
C TYR A 212 -6.45 -9.12 -12.46
N ILE A 213 -7.17 -8.27 -13.21
CA ILE A 213 -8.64 -8.39 -13.26
C ILE A 213 -9.07 -9.68 -13.95
N THR A 214 -8.33 -10.16 -14.95
CA THR A 214 -8.60 -11.46 -15.58
C THR A 214 -8.46 -12.59 -14.57
N LEU A 215 -7.45 -12.56 -13.70
CA LEU A 215 -7.31 -13.52 -12.60
C LEU A 215 -8.49 -13.46 -11.62
N LEU A 216 -8.91 -12.26 -11.21
CA LEU A 216 -10.06 -12.09 -10.31
C LEU A 216 -11.36 -12.66 -10.91
N GLU A 217 -11.70 -12.28 -12.14
CA GLU A 217 -12.94 -12.73 -12.79
C GLU A 217 -12.94 -14.24 -13.02
N LYS A 218 -11.78 -14.80 -13.42
CA LYS A 218 -11.69 -16.22 -13.78
C LYS A 218 -11.60 -17.11 -12.55
N ASP A 219 -10.74 -16.75 -11.61
CA ASP A 219 -10.33 -17.65 -10.54
C ASP A 219 -10.95 -17.28 -9.20
N TRP A 220 -11.53 -16.08 -9.03
CA TRP A 220 -12.01 -15.60 -7.72
C TRP A 220 -13.51 -15.29 -7.65
N TRP A 221 -14.23 -15.28 -8.77
CA TRP A 221 -15.69 -15.15 -8.78
C TRP A 221 -16.37 -16.44 -8.28
N ASP A 222 -17.30 -16.32 -7.33
CA ASP A 222 -18.21 -17.39 -6.90
C ASP A 222 -19.57 -17.21 -7.57
N GLU A 223 -19.83 -17.98 -8.63
CA GLU A 223 -21.12 -17.94 -9.34
C GLU A 223 -22.32 -18.29 -8.44
N SER A 224 -22.13 -19.10 -7.41
CA SER A 224 -23.22 -19.50 -6.52
C SER A 224 -23.64 -18.38 -5.58
N GLN A 225 -22.67 -17.60 -5.09
CA GLN A 225 -22.90 -16.50 -4.16
C GLN A 225 -23.03 -15.14 -4.86
N GLN A 226 -22.66 -15.05 -6.14
CA GLN A 226 -22.56 -13.80 -6.90
C GLN A 226 -21.64 -12.78 -6.22
N THR A 227 -20.52 -13.27 -5.68
CA THR A 227 -19.52 -12.49 -4.95
C THR A 227 -18.12 -13.04 -5.24
N TYR A 228 -17.08 -12.24 -5.04
CA TYR A 228 -15.71 -12.77 -5.04
C TYR A 228 -15.38 -13.45 -3.72
N TYR A 229 -14.61 -14.54 -3.77
CA TYR A 229 -13.98 -15.11 -2.57
C TYR A 229 -13.03 -14.08 -1.94
N SER A 230 -13.01 -13.97 -0.61
CA SER A 230 -12.05 -13.07 0.06
C SER A 230 -10.65 -13.68 0.14
N PHE A 231 -10.58 -15.00 0.33
CA PHE A 231 -9.36 -15.81 0.27
C PHE A 231 -9.67 -17.22 -0.23
N LYS A 232 -8.65 -17.91 -0.72
CA LYS A 232 -8.70 -19.32 -1.12
C LYS A 232 -7.58 -20.09 -0.44
N HIS A 233 -7.84 -21.35 -0.14
CA HIS A 233 -6.80 -22.32 0.22
C HIS A 233 -6.46 -23.09 -1.06
N TYR A 234 -5.17 -23.11 -1.39
CA TYR A 234 -4.64 -23.87 -2.53
C TYR A 234 -3.92 -25.11 -2.03
#